data_AF-A0A965D1J9-F1
#
_entry.id   AF-A0A965D1J9-F1
#
_cell.length_a   1.000
_cell.length_b   1.000
_cell.length_c   1.000
_cell.angle_alpha   90.00
_cell.angle_beta   90.00
_cell.angle_gamma   90.00
#
_symmetry.space_group_name_H-M   'P 1'
#
loop_
_entity.id
_entity.type
_entity.pdbx_description
1 polymer ?
#
loop_
_entity_poly.entity_id
_entity_poly.type
_entity_poly.pdbx_seq_one_letter_code
_entity_poly.pdbx_strand_id
1 'polypeptide(L)' 'IYIGLDHVHLTVPHGSAMEIAGKGIAQHASMASAMKMAEALCAGRGFGDVA' A
#
# COMPACT_ATOMS: atom_id res chain seq x y z
N ILE A 1 3.14 6.16 3.71
CA ILE A 1 4.27 5.57 4.45
C ILE A 1 4.35 6.31 5.77
N TYR A 2 4.34 5.59 6.89
CA TYR A 2 4.50 6.21 8.21
C TYR A 2 5.96 6.10 8.63
N ILE A 3 6.55 7.22 9.05
CA ILE A 3 7.97 7.32 9.42
C ILE A 3 8.06 7.57 10.93
N GLY A 4 9.06 6.97 11.57
CA GLY A 4 9.31 7.11 13.02
C GLY A 4 8.67 6.02 13.88
N LEU A 5 8.04 5.01 13.26
CA LEU A 5 7.57 3.80 13.96
C LEU A 5 8.69 2.76 14.06
N ASP A 6 8.55 1.82 14.99
CA ASP A 6 9.46 0.69 15.21
C ASP A 6 9.23 -0.49 14.25
N HIS A 7 8.28 -0.35 13.32
CA HIS A 7 7.94 -1.34 12.31
C HIS A 7 7.52 -0.67 10.99
N VAL A 8 7.52 -1.44 9.91
CA VAL A 8 7.05 -1.00 8.60
C VAL A 8 5.52 -0.87 8.61
N HIS A 9 5.02 0.34 8.36
CA HIS A 9 3.59 0.62 8.26
C HIS A 9 3.26 1.41 6.99
N LEU A 10 2.42 0.82 6.14
CA LEU A 10 1.89 1.44 4.92
C LEU A 10 0.37 1.34 4.88
N THR A 11 -0.24 2.30 4.18
CA THR A 11 -1.68 2.37 3.96
C THR A 11 -1.98 2.79 2.52
N VAL A 12 -3.20 2.58 2.08
CA VAL A 12 -3.72 3.04 0.79
C VAL A 12 -4.08 4.54 0.83
N PRO A 13 -3.96 5.29 -0.28
CA PRO A 13 -4.29 6.71 -0.34
C PRO A 13 -5.78 6.95 -0.65
N HIS A 14 -6.68 6.16 -0.05
CA HIS A 14 -8.13 6.31 -0.23
C HIS A 14 -8.91 5.82 1.00
N GLY A 15 -10.19 6.21 1.07
CA GLY A 15 -11.12 5.76 2.10
C GLY A 15 -11.70 4.36 1.82
N SER A 16 -12.76 4.02 2.56
CA SER A 16 -13.42 2.72 2.50
C SER A 16 -14.23 2.45 1.23
N ALA A 17 -14.66 3.50 0.51
CA ALA A 17 -15.42 3.41 -0.73
C ALA A 17 -16.66 2.49 -0.61
N MET A 18 -17.49 2.73 0.41
CA MET A 18 -18.65 1.90 0.74
C MET A 18 -19.66 1.81 -0.42
N GLU A 19 -19.74 2.84 -1.24
CA GLU A 19 -20.60 2.92 -2.42
C GLU A 19 -20.20 1.94 -3.54
N ILE A 20 -18.97 1.40 -3.53
CA ILE A 20 -18.48 0.43 -4.52
C ILE A 20 -18.17 -0.96 -3.93
N ALA A 21 -18.35 -1.14 -2.63
CA ALA A 21 -18.14 -2.42 -1.96
C ALA A 21 -19.03 -3.52 -2.57
N GLY A 22 -18.44 -4.67 -2.88
CA GLY A 22 -19.14 -5.82 -3.47
C GLY A 22 -19.55 -5.66 -4.94
N LYS A 23 -19.27 -4.53 -5.59
CA LYS A 23 -19.64 -4.28 -7.00
C LYS A 23 -18.59 -4.74 -8.02
N GLY A 24 -17.43 -5.21 -7.57
CA GLY A 24 -16.34 -5.66 -8.45
C GLY A 24 -15.66 -4.55 -9.26
N ILE A 25 -15.83 -3.28 -8.86
CA ILE A 25 -15.28 -2.10 -9.59
C ILE A 25 -14.19 -1.36 -8.81
N ALA A 26 -13.79 -1.85 -7.64
CA ALA A 26 -12.69 -1.27 -6.90
C ALA A 26 -11.36 -1.52 -7.62
N GLN A 27 -10.57 -0.45 -7.78
CA GLN A 27 -9.20 -0.55 -8.30
C GLN A 27 -8.28 -1.07 -7.19
N HIS A 28 -7.38 -2.00 -7.50
CA HIS A 28 -6.47 -2.56 -6.48
C HIS A 28 -5.03 -2.03 -6.60
N ALA A 29 -4.75 -1.15 -7.57
CA ALA A 29 -3.40 -0.68 -7.88
C ALA A 29 -2.70 -0.03 -6.67
N SER A 30 -3.40 0.82 -5.92
CA SER A 30 -2.89 1.45 -4.69
C SER A 30 -2.50 0.44 -3.62
N MET A 31 -3.32 -0.60 -3.42
CA MET A 31 -3.06 -1.66 -2.45
C MET A 31 -1.85 -2.50 -2.88
N ALA A 32 -1.78 -2.88 -4.16
CA ALA A 32 -0.64 -3.60 -4.72
C ALA A 32 0.67 -2.81 -4.56
N SER A 33 0.67 -1.51 -4.88
CA SER A 33 1.84 -0.65 -4.70
C SER A 33 2.25 -0.52 -3.24
N ALA A 34 1.30 -0.41 -2.30
CA ALA A 34 1.60 -0.38 -0.88
C ALA A 34 2.22 -1.70 -0.39
N MET A 35 1.74 -2.86 -0.86
CA MET A 35 2.32 -4.16 -0.50
C MET A 35 3.73 -4.34 -1.06
N LYS A 36 3.96 -3.98 -2.34
CA LYS A 36 5.31 -4.02 -2.95
C LYS A 36 6.29 -3.12 -2.22
N MET A 37 5.87 -1.90 -1.88
CA MET A 37 6.70 -0.95 -1.12
C MET A 37 7.00 -1.47 0.29
N ALA A 38 6.02 -2.08 0.97
CA ALA A 38 6.23 -2.71 2.27
C ALA A 38 7.27 -3.83 2.19
N GLU A 39 7.17 -4.70 1.19
CA GLU A 39 8.13 -5.78 0.96
C GLU A 39 9.54 -5.26 0.67
N ALA A 40 9.67 -4.22 -0.19
CA ALA A 40 10.96 -3.59 -0.46
C ALA A 40 11.61 -3.00 0.80
N LEU A 41 10.83 -2.34 1.66
CA LEU A 41 11.30 -1.80 2.93
C LEU A 41 11.71 -2.91 3.90
N CYS A 42 10.89 -3.96 4.04
CA CYS A 42 11.20 -5.12 4.88
C CYS A 42 12.47 -5.86 4.41
N ALA A 43 12.71 -5.92 3.10
CA ALA A 43 13.90 -6.55 2.53
C ALA A 43 15.15 -5.66 2.54
N GLY A 44 15.09 -4.45 3.13
CA GLY A 44 16.21 -3.52 3.16
C GLY A 44 16.57 -2.91 1.80
N ARG A 45 15.67 -3.01 0.80
CA ARG A 45 15.87 -2.43 -0.54
C ARG A 45 15.42 -0.96 -0.62
N GLY A 46 15.03 -0.37 0.51
CA GLY A 46 14.56 1.01 0.61
C GLY A 46 13.25 1.22 -0.15
N PHE A 47 13.13 2.38 -0.81
CA PHE A 47 11.96 2.75 -1.61
C PHE A 47 12.03 2.21 -3.06
N GLY A 48 12.67 1.04 -3.25
CA GLY A 48 13.09 0.49 -4.54
C GLY A 48 12.05 0.54 -5.67
N ASP A 49 12.54 0.37 -6.90
CA ASP A 49 11.83 0.62 -8.18
C ASP A 49 10.43 -0.04 -8.22
N VAL A 50 9.41 0.79 -8.02
CA VAL A 50 8.00 0.45 -8.25
C VAL A 50 7.73 0.63 -9.74
N ALA A 51 8.26 -0.28 -10.55
CA ALA A 51 7.85 -0.46 -11.93
C ALA A 51 6.39 -0.97 -12.01
#